data_AF-A0AAU1PRT4-F1
#
_entry.id   AF-A0AAU1PRT4-F1
#
_cell.length_a   1.000
_cell.length_b   1.000
_cell.length_c   1.000
_cell.angle_alpha   90.00
_cell.angle_beta   90.00
_cell.angle_gamma   90.00
#
_symmetry.space_group_name_H-M   'P 1'
#
loop_
_entity.id
_entity.type
_entity.pdbx_description
1 polymer ?
#
loop_
_entity_poly.entity_id
_entity_poly.type
_entity_poly.pdbx_seq_one_letter_code
_entity_poly.pdbx_strand_id
1 'polypeptide(L)'
;MSEPTQKYSITMPRDIAEAARARSGHSGLSAYVAAAVARQVERDNLSELIAVAEAEHGPVTDEEIQAKRDQLHQARQAQALADGTDSHAA
;
A
#
# COMPACT_ATOMS: atom_id res chain seq x y z
N MET A 1 -9.48 19.82 4.85
CA MET A 1 -10.89 20.15 4.55
C MET A 1 -11.28 19.26 3.39
N SER A 2 -12.05 18.20 3.64
CA SER A 2 -12.49 17.31 2.55
C SER A 2 -13.43 18.07 1.63
N GLU A 3 -13.22 18.00 0.32
CA GLU A 3 -14.16 18.56 -0.64
C GLU A 3 -15.56 17.95 -0.45
N PRO A 4 -16.63 18.72 -0.67
CA PRO A 4 -18.00 18.23 -0.55
C PRO A 4 -18.26 17.12 -1.57
N THR A 5 -18.93 16.05 -1.12
CA THR A 5 -19.30 14.93 -2.00
C THR A 5 -20.25 15.39 -3.11
N GLN A 6 -19.88 15.16 -4.36
CA GLN A 6 -20.72 15.41 -5.53
C GLN A 6 -21.29 14.09 -6.08
N LYS A 7 -22.55 14.12 -6.53
CA LYS A 7 -23.21 12.95 -7.15
C LYS A 7 -22.76 12.82 -8.60
N TYR A 8 -22.12 11.70 -8.91
CA TYR A 8 -21.82 11.27 -10.27
C TYR A 8 -22.70 10.06 -10.64
N SER A 9 -23.16 10.00 -11.89
CA SER A 9 -23.95 8.87 -12.40
C SER A 9 -23.11 8.09 -13.41
N ILE A 10 -22.99 6.78 -13.18
CA ILE A 10 -22.25 5.86 -14.03
C ILE A 10 -23.10 4.62 -14.29
N THR A 11 -22.93 4.00 -15.46
CA THR A 11 -23.52 2.70 -15.77
C THR A 11 -22.58 1.61 -15.31
N MET A 12 -23.14 0.55 -14.70
CA MET A 12 -22.36 -0.62 -14.30
C MET A 12 -23.16 -1.91 -14.52
N PRO A 13 -22.48 -3.04 -14.77
CA PRO A 13 -23.13 -4.34 -14.82
C PRO A 13 -23.86 -4.67 -13.52
N ARG A 14 -25.06 -5.27 -13.65
CA ARG A 14 -25.94 -5.55 -12.52
C ARG A 14 -25.30 -6.51 -11.51
N ASP A 15 -24.66 -7.56 -12.00
CA ASP A 15 -23.95 -8.56 -11.21
C ASP A 15 -22.83 -7.92 -10.37
N ILE A 16 -22.07 -6.99 -10.95
CA ILE A 16 -21.03 -6.25 -10.24
C ILE A 16 -21.64 -5.33 -9.17
N ALA A 17 -22.74 -4.63 -9.48
CA ALA A 17 -23.43 -3.77 -8.52
C ALA A 17 -23.98 -4.56 -7.33
N GLU A 18 -24.58 -5.72 -7.58
CA GLU A 18 -25.12 -6.60 -6.55
C GLU A 18 -24.00 -7.21 -5.70
N ALA A 19 -22.89 -7.65 -6.31
CA ALA A 19 -21.73 -8.14 -5.58
C ALA A 19 -21.10 -7.06 -4.68
N ALA A 20 -20.96 -5.83 -5.20
CA ALA A 20 -20.47 -4.70 -4.43
C ALA A 20 -21.42 -4.34 -3.29
N ARG A 21 -22.73 -4.34 -3.53
CA ARG A 21 -23.75 -4.11 -2.49
C ARG A 21 -23.68 -5.17 -1.38
N ALA A 22 -23.57 -6.45 -1.73
CA ALA A 22 -23.43 -7.55 -0.78
C ALA A 22 -22.18 -7.40 0.10
N ARG A 23 -21.05 -6.98 -0.48
CA ARG A 23 -19.80 -6.71 0.26
C ARG A 23 -19.85 -5.45 1.11
N SER A 24 -20.63 -4.45 0.69
CA SER A 24 -20.71 -3.15 1.37
C SER A 24 -21.46 -3.17 2.70
N GLY A 25 -22.31 -4.17 2.94
CA GLY A 25 -23.11 -4.27 4.15
C GLY A 25 -23.91 -2.99 4.44
N HIS A 26 -23.76 -2.48 5.67
CA HIS A 26 -24.43 -1.26 6.16
C HIS A 26 -23.92 0.03 5.52
N SER A 27 -22.72 0.03 4.92
CA SER A 27 -22.08 1.21 4.35
C SER A 27 -22.68 1.60 2.99
N GLY A 28 -23.36 0.67 2.33
CA GLY A 28 -24.01 0.88 1.04
C GLY A 28 -23.05 0.92 -0.16
N LEU A 29 -23.64 0.80 -1.36
CA LEU A 29 -22.91 0.68 -2.61
C LEU A 29 -21.97 1.87 -2.88
N SER A 30 -22.43 3.10 -2.64
CA SER A 30 -21.65 4.30 -2.91
C SER A 30 -20.37 4.37 -2.08
N ALA A 31 -20.43 4.03 -0.79
CA ALA A 31 -19.23 4.02 0.07
C ALA A 31 -18.23 2.94 -0.36
N TYR A 32 -18.72 1.77 -0.75
CA TYR A 32 -17.87 0.70 -1.26
C TYR A 32 -17.16 1.10 -2.56
N VAL A 33 -17.91 1.67 -3.52
CA VAL A 33 -17.36 2.12 -4.80
C VAL A 33 -16.38 3.26 -4.59
N ALA A 34 -16.71 4.26 -3.78
CA ALA A 34 -15.81 5.37 -3.48
C ALA A 34 -14.48 4.87 -2.90
N ALA A 35 -14.53 3.95 -1.93
CA ALA A 35 -13.32 3.38 -1.35
C ALA A 35 -12.53 2.51 -2.35
N ALA A 36 -13.22 1.78 -3.23
CA ALA A 36 -12.57 0.98 -4.27
C ALA A 36 -11.87 1.86 -5.31
N VAL A 37 -12.54 2.92 -5.78
CA VAL A 37 -11.97 3.88 -6.74
C VAL A 37 -10.80 4.63 -6.11
N ALA A 38 -10.91 5.08 -4.86
CA ALA A 38 -9.81 5.74 -4.16
C ALA A 38 -8.57 4.84 -4.06
N ARG A 39 -8.74 3.55 -3.72
CA ARG A 39 -7.64 2.59 -3.71
C ARG A 39 -7.06 2.35 -5.11
N GLN A 40 -7.89 2.35 -6.14
CA GLN A 40 -7.42 2.15 -7.51
C GLN A 40 -6.58 3.34 -7.97
N VAL A 41 -7.07 4.56 -7.79
CA VAL A 41 -6.34 5.79 -8.12
C VAL A 41 -4.99 5.84 -7.39
N GLU A 42 -4.97 5.50 -6.10
CA GLU A 42 -3.71 5.44 -5.36
C GLU A 42 -2.72 4.42 -5.96
N ARG A 43 -3.20 3.23 -6.34
CA ARG A 43 -2.36 2.21 -6.98
C ARG A 43 -1.86 2.66 -8.34
N ASP A 44 -2.70 3.31 -9.13
CA ASP A 44 -2.34 3.83 -10.45
C ASP A 44 -1.23 4.89 -10.31
N ASN A 45 -1.39 5.84 -9.37
CA ASN A 45 -0.37 6.84 -9.05
C ASN A 45 0.95 6.20 -8.58
N LEU A 46 0.88 5.19 -7.71
CA LEU A 46 2.07 4.46 -7.27
C LEU A 46 2.76 3.72 -8.42
N SER A 47 1.99 3.09 -9.31
CA SER A 47 2.53 2.44 -10.50
C SER A 47 3.21 3.42 -11.45
N GLU A 48 2.67 4.63 -11.63
CA GLU A 48 3.33 5.68 -12.40
C GLU A 48 4.67 6.09 -11.79
N LEU A 49 4.73 6.28 -10.46
CA LEU A 49 5.97 6.61 -9.76
C LEU A 49 7.01 5.49 -9.87
N ILE A 50 6.59 4.23 -9.72
CA ILE A 50 7.47 3.06 -9.87
C ILE A 50 8.03 3.02 -11.30
N ALA A 51 7.20 3.21 -12.32
CA ALA A 51 7.64 3.17 -13.71
C ALA A 51 8.72 4.21 -14.03
N VAL A 52 8.60 5.44 -13.47
CA VAL A 52 9.64 6.47 -13.60
C VAL A 52 10.93 6.03 -12.91
N ALA A 53 10.84 5.51 -11.68
CA ALA A 53 12.02 5.06 -10.94
C ALA A 53 12.74 3.89 -11.63
N GLU A 54 12.00 2.92 -12.16
CA GLU A 54 12.55 1.77 -12.90
C GLU A 54 13.18 2.19 -14.24
N ALA A 55 12.64 3.21 -14.91
CA ALA A 55 13.24 3.74 -16.13
C ALA A 55 14.62 4.38 -15.86
N GLU A 56 14.80 4.99 -14.69
CA GLU A 56 16.05 5.63 -14.30
C GLU A 56 17.08 4.64 -13.71
N HIS A 57 16.64 3.68 -12.92
CA HIS A 57 17.52 2.83 -12.10
C HIS A 57 17.55 1.36 -12.54
N GLY A 58 16.64 0.95 -13.42
CA GLY A 58 16.35 -0.45 -13.71
C GLY A 58 15.34 -1.07 -12.73
N PRO A 59 14.80 -2.25 -13.05
CA PRO A 59 13.86 -2.96 -12.17
C PRO A 59 14.58 -3.47 -10.92
N VAL A 60 13.87 -3.45 -9.78
CA VAL A 60 14.39 -3.98 -8.53
C VAL A 60 14.33 -5.51 -8.55
N THR A 61 15.47 -6.17 -8.34
CA THR A 61 15.53 -7.64 -8.36
C THR A 61 15.29 -8.27 -7.00
N ASP A 62 14.84 -9.54 -6.99
CA ASP A 62 14.64 -10.29 -5.75
C ASP A 62 15.95 -10.46 -4.97
N GLU A 63 17.08 -10.61 -5.67
CA GLU A 63 18.41 -10.68 -5.07
C GLU A 63 18.80 -9.38 -4.36
N GLU A 64 18.54 -8.23 -4.98
CA GLU A 64 18.80 -6.91 -4.38
C GLU A 64 17.95 -6.71 -3.12
N ILE A 65 16.68 -7.09 -3.17
CA ILE A 65 15.79 -6.99 -2.01
C ILE A 65 16.29 -7.91 -0.89
N GLN A 66 16.65 -9.15 -1.20
CA GLN A 66 17.15 -10.09 -0.20
C GLN A 66 18.44 -9.60 0.45
N ALA A 67 19.41 -9.12 -0.35
CA ALA A 67 20.65 -8.55 0.16
C ALA A 67 20.39 -7.37 1.12
N LYS A 68 19.44 -6.49 0.80
CA LYS A 68 19.05 -5.37 1.68
C LYS A 68 18.33 -5.82 2.95
N ARG A 69 17.48 -6.85 2.88
CA ARG A 69 16.86 -7.44 4.08
C ARG A 69 17.92 -8.03 5.01
N ASP A 70 18.89 -8.75 4.48
CA ASP A 70 19.96 -9.37 5.27
C ASP A 70 20.81 -8.29 5.97
N GLN A 71 21.17 -7.24 5.24
CA GLN A 71 21.85 -6.07 5.82
C GLN A 71 21.06 -5.45 6.97
N LEU A 72 19.74 -5.28 6.81
CA LEU A 72 18.88 -4.71 7.85
C LEU A 72 18.76 -5.63 9.08
N HIS A 73 18.67 -6.95 8.87
CA HIS A 73 18.64 -7.92 9.96
C HIS A 73 19.96 -7.92 10.75
N GLN A 74 21.10 -7.89 10.06
CA GLN A 74 22.42 -7.81 10.69
C GLN A 74 22.57 -6.52 11.50
N ALA A 75 22.17 -5.38 10.94
CA ALA A 75 22.22 -4.09 11.63
C ALA A 75 21.37 -4.06 12.91
N ARG A 76 20.18 -4.69 12.89
CA ARG A 76 19.32 -4.80 14.08
C ARG A 76 19.91 -5.73 15.15
N GLN A 77 20.52 -6.83 14.75
CA GLN A 77 21.20 -7.74 15.69
C GLN A 77 22.40 -7.05 16.35
N ALA A 78 23.19 -6.31 15.59
CA ALA A 78 24.32 -5.54 16.12
C ALA A 78 23.87 -4.49 17.14
N GLN A 79 22.76 -3.80 16.88
CA GLN A 79 22.16 -2.85 17.83
C GLN A 79 21.69 -3.52 19.12
N ALA A 80 20.95 -4.64 19.03
CA ALA A 80 20.48 -5.37 20.20
C ALA A 80 21.63 -5.91 21.07
N LEU A 81 22.74 -6.31 20.45
CA LEU A 81 23.94 -6.75 21.18
C LEU A 81 24.64 -5.58 21.90
N ALA A 82 24.70 -4.40 21.27
CA ALA A 82 25.27 -3.19 21.87
C ALA A 82 24.44 -2.70 23.07
N ASP A 83 23.10 -2.68 22.95
CA ASP A 83 22.20 -2.30 24.04
C ASP A 83 22.26 -3.28 25.23
N GLY A 84 22.49 -4.57 24.95
CA GLY A 84 22.65 -5.60 25.98
C GLY A 84 23.98 -5.51 26.74
N THR A 85 25.05 -5.04 26.10
CA THR A 85 26.37 -4.85 26.75
C THR A 85 26.39 -3.65 27.70
N ASP A 86 25.65 -2.59 27.40
CA ASP A 86 25.56 -1.41 28.29
C ASP A 86 24.73 -1.70 29.56
N SER A 87 23.81 -2.66 29.51
CA SER A 87 22.95 -3.01 30.65
C SER A 87 23.60 -3.95 31.68
N HIS A 88 24.81 -4.48 31.43
CA HIS A 88 25.53 -5.38 32.35
C HIS A 88 26.73 -4.72 33.05
N ALA A 89 26.95 -3.42 32.83
CA ALA A 89 28.07 -2.65 33.37
C ALA A 89 27.67 -1.64 34.49
N ALA A 90 26.45 -1.73 35.01
CA ALA A 90 25.95 -0.93 36.15
C ALA A 90 25.60 -1.83 37.34
#